data_AF-A0AAD5KXZ8-F1
#
_entry.id   AF-A0AAD5KXZ8-F1
#
_cell.length_a   1.000
_cell.length_b   1.000
_cell.length_c   1.000
_cell.angle_alpha   90.00
_cell.angle_beta   90.00
_cell.angle_gamma   90.00
#
_symmetry.space_group_name_H-M   'P 1'
#
loop_
_entity.id
_entity.type
_entity.pdbx_description
1 polymer ?
#
loop_
_entity_poly.entity_id
_entity_poly.type
_entity_poly.pdbx_seq_one_letter_code
_entity_poly.pdbx_strand_id
1 'polypeptide(L)'
;MGNKISVDSKPVFGILAGLISSSSLLAIWLFYERISRATRLDSLKETNYNIAQLNSAIDSLRKEIEDLKSTKSLKADLYSEIDEDFKSKKSFKVVRFKKTPSYLSSVSDADYQSAWSECEGSTEEFFDFPENDVLAEQIDSNSSAKEAIDLFDKVDSLLEGSSDDYTTAFELLKDHESEFGCNVEYLWRVAKSCRMSAQASSDAITQKELSFKAVDWARRALAADDSNAEANKWFAISLGATSCYCSVSEKIRNGVLFKKHIDKAIEISPSDYLLHHLLGRFSFEVSSLSWIERKVATALFKDIPNGSVQEALSKFMLSEKLRSEPWKTNSLYIAKCFIQLGEYAQAMHWINIALPIPVVTPEDRLSQDELVALSAKYNS
;
A
#
# COMPACT_ATOMS: atom_id res chain seq x y z
N MET A 1 -61.72 -8.54 -43.47
CA MET A 1 -62.41 -9.37 -42.47
C MET A 1 -62.08 -10.83 -42.74
N GLY A 2 -61.62 -11.58 -41.73
CA GLY A 2 -61.79 -13.03 -41.67
C GLY A 2 -60.54 -13.91 -41.85
N ASN A 3 -59.93 -14.28 -40.73
CA ASN A 3 -58.85 -15.26 -40.54
C ASN A 3 -59.12 -16.66 -41.13
N LYS A 4 -58.03 -17.40 -41.41
CA LYS A 4 -57.81 -18.72 -40.76
C LYS A 4 -56.32 -19.12 -40.73
N ILE A 5 -55.93 -19.58 -39.55
CA ILE A 5 -54.60 -19.95 -39.06
C ILE A 5 -54.43 -21.46 -39.25
N SER A 6 -53.21 -21.92 -39.56
CA SER A 6 -52.61 -23.08 -38.91
C SER A 6 -51.09 -23.08 -39.13
N VAL A 7 -50.35 -22.67 -38.10
CA VAL A 7 -48.94 -23.01 -37.91
C VAL A 7 -48.92 -23.97 -36.73
N ASP A 8 -48.34 -25.14 -36.96
CA ASP A 8 -48.13 -26.16 -35.96
C ASP A 8 -46.77 -26.00 -35.27
N SER A 9 -46.73 -26.45 -34.01
CA SER A 9 -45.59 -26.77 -33.15
C SER A 9 -44.80 -25.65 -32.42
N LYS A 10 -44.97 -25.62 -31.09
CA LYS A 10 -44.10 -25.00 -30.06
C LYS A 10 -42.96 -25.97 -29.65
N PRO A 11 -41.95 -25.53 -28.88
CA PRO A 11 -42.06 -25.67 -27.40
C PRO A 11 -41.61 -24.40 -26.65
N VAL A 12 -42.43 -23.83 -25.76
CA VAL A 12 -42.40 -24.00 -24.28
C VAL A 12 -41.07 -23.58 -23.63
N PHE A 13 -41.05 -22.35 -23.10
CA PHE A 13 -40.32 -22.02 -21.86
C PHE A 13 -41.26 -21.25 -20.94
N GLY A 14 -41.34 -21.72 -19.70
CA GLY A 14 -42.31 -21.32 -18.69
C GLY A 14 -42.14 -19.88 -18.21
N ILE A 15 -43.27 -19.34 -17.79
CA ILE A 15 -43.48 -18.01 -17.22
C ILE A 15 -43.05 -18.03 -15.74
N LEU A 16 -42.22 -17.06 -15.34
CA LEU A 16 -42.24 -16.48 -13.99
C LEU A 16 -41.67 -15.06 -14.02
N ALA A 17 -42.39 -14.15 -14.69
CA ALA A 17 -42.17 -12.71 -14.59
C ALA A 17 -43.28 -12.14 -13.69
N GLY A 18 -42.93 -11.81 -12.44
CA GLY A 18 -43.83 -11.11 -11.52
C GLY A 18 -44.15 -9.71 -12.04
N LEU A 19 -45.43 -9.36 -12.01
CA LEU A 19 -45.94 -8.01 -12.31
C LEU A 19 -45.46 -7.02 -11.23
N ILE A 20 -44.37 -6.30 -11.49
CA ILE A 20 -43.99 -5.15 -10.67
C ILE A 20 -44.93 -4.00 -11.03
N SER A 21 -45.75 -3.56 -10.07
CA SER A 21 -46.64 -2.42 -10.27
C SER A 21 -45.83 -1.15 -10.63
N SER A 22 -46.39 -0.26 -11.44
CA SER A 22 -45.74 1.03 -11.79
C SER A 22 -45.37 1.87 -10.56
N SER A 23 -46.11 1.71 -9.46
CA SER A 23 -45.81 2.32 -8.16
C SER A 23 -44.52 1.76 -7.53
N SER A 24 -44.27 0.46 -7.67
CA SER A 24 -43.05 -0.20 -7.19
C SER A 24 -41.82 0.19 -8.01
N LEU A 25 -41.96 0.37 -9.33
CA LEU A 25 -40.87 0.88 -10.18
C LEU A 25 -40.52 2.34 -9.87
N LEU A 26 -41.53 3.19 -9.60
CA LEU A 26 -41.30 4.56 -9.18
C LEU A 26 -40.61 4.62 -7.79
N ALA A 27 -40.98 3.74 -6.86
CA ALA A 27 -40.33 3.65 -5.56
C ALA A 27 -38.86 3.21 -5.67
N ILE A 28 -38.56 2.24 -6.53
CA ILE A 28 -37.19 1.80 -6.83
C ILE A 28 -36.39 2.92 -7.51
N TRP A 29 -36.99 3.63 -8.47
CA TRP A 29 -36.35 4.76 -9.15
C TRP A 29 -36.06 5.92 -8.19
N LEU A 30 -37.01 6.30 -7.32
CA LEU A 30 -36.82 7.33 -6.30
C LEU A 30 -35.79 6.93 -5.25
N PHE A 31 -35.73 5.65 -4.88
CA PHE A 31 -34.71 5.11 -3.98
C PHE A 31 -33.32 5.18 -4.62
N TYR A 32 -33.20 4.75 -5.88
CA TYR A 32 -31.96 4.83 -6.65
C TYR A 32 -31.50 6.28 -6.83
N GLU A 33 -32.42 7.20 -7.13
CA GLU A 33 -32.12 8.61 -7.31
C GLU A 33 -31.75 9.29 -5.99
N ARG A 34 -32.33 8.86 -4.86
CA ARG A 34 -31.94 9.33 -3.52
C ARG A 34 -30.53 8.87 -3.15
N ILE A 35 -30.17 7.61 -3.44
CA ILE A 35 -28.80 7.09 -3.25
C ILE A 35 -27.81 7.81 -4.18
N SER A 36 -28.18 8.02 -5.44
CA SER A 36 -27.35 8.74 -6.41
C SER A 36 -27.13 10.21 -6.00
N ARG A 37 -28.13 10.86 -5.39
CA ARG A 37 -27.99 12.21 -4.83
C ARG A 37 -27.10 12.23 -3.58
N ALA A 38 -27.21 11.24 -2.69
CA ALA A 38 -26.36 11.15 -1.50
C ALA A 38 -24.87 10.96 -1.87
N THR A 39 -24.59 10.04 -2.80
CA THR A 39 -23.22 9.80 -3.33
C THR A 39 -22.65 11.02 -4.06
N ARG A 40 -23.47 11.75 -4.83
CA ARG A 40 -23.09 13.06 -5.41
C ARG A 40 -22.79 14.11 -4.35
N LEU A 41 -23.56 14.16 -3.26
CA LEU A 41 -23.34 15.12 -2.18
C LEU A 41 -22.05 14.83 -1.41
N ASP A 42 -21.74 13.56 -1.17
CA ASP A 42 -20.51 13.19 -0.45
C ASP A 42 -19.26 13.43 -1.31
N SER A 43 -19.32 13.12 -2.61
CA SER A 43 -18.26 13.51 -3.57
C SER A 43 -18.12 15.03 -3.72
N LEU A 44 -19.22 15.80 -3.64
CA LEU A 44 -19.16 17.27 -3.63
C LEU A 44 -18.55 17.83 -2.33
N LYS A 45 -18.81 17.21 -1.18
CA LYS A 45 -18.16 17.60 0.09
C LYS A 45 -16.67 17.29 0.06
N GLU A 46 -16.30 16.13 -0.47
CA GLU A 46 -14.90 15.73 -0.63
C GLU A 46 -14.15 16.67 -1.59
N THR A 47 -14.75 17.00 -2.73
CA THR A 47 -14.16 17.99 -3.66
C THR A 47 -14.03 19.38 -3.04
N ASN A 48 -15.02 19.86 -2.30
CA ASN A 48 -14.92 21.14 -1.58
C ASN A 48 -13.84 21.13 -0.50
N TYR A 49 -13.70 20.02 0.23
CA TYR A 49 -12.63 19.85 1.22
C TYR A 49 -11.24 19.85 0.55
N ASN A 50 -11.11 19.14 -0.58
CA ASN A 50 -9.88 19.12 -1.36
C ASN A 50 -9.54 20.51 -1.91
N ILE A 51 -10.53 21.29 -2.38
CA ILE A 51 -10.35 22.69 -2.82
C ILE A 51 -9.87 23.56 -1.66
N ALA A 52 -10.40 23.39 -0.45
CA ALA A 52 -9.98 24.13 0.73
C ALA A 52 -8.52 23.83 1.11
N GLN A 53 -8.11 22.55 1.08
CA GLN A 53 -6.71 22.17 1.27
C GLN A 53 -5.81 22.74 0.18
N LEU A 54 -6.27 22.72 -1.08
CA LEU A 54 -5.54 23.28 -2.22
C LEU A 54 -5.28 24.78 -2.05
N ASN A 55 -6.31 25.53 -1.62
CA ASN A 55 -6.21 26.96 -1.38
C ASN A 55 -5.22 27.25 -0.24
N SER A 56 -5.25 26.49 0.85
CA SER A 56 -4.29 26.62 1.94
C SER A 56 -2.84 26.34 1.48
N ALA A 57 -2.63 25.33 0.64
CA ALA A 57 -1.32 25.04 0.06
C ALA A 57 -0.85 26.15 -0.90
N ILE A 58 -1.76 26.71 -1.71
CA ILE A 58 -1.48 27.87 -2.57
C ILE A 58 -1.06 29.08 -1.74
N ASP A 59 -1.74 29.35 -0.62
CA ASP A 59 -1.41 30.47 0.26
C ASP A 59 -0.04 30.29 0.92
N SER A 60 0.28 29.06 1.35
CA SER A 60 1.62 28.72 1.86
C SER A 60 2.71 28.97 0.81
N LEU A 61 2.49 28.52 -0.43
CA LEU A 61 3.44 28.72 -1.53
C LEU A 61 3.58 30.19 -1.92
N ARG A 62 2.49 30.96 -1.88
CA ARG A 62 2.53 32.42 -2.12
C ARG A 62 3.38 33.13 -1.08
N LYS A 63 3.21 32.76 0.19
CA LYS A 63 4.01 33.29 1.31
C LYS A 63 5.50 32.99 1.12
N GLU A 64 5.84 31.76 0.74
CA GLU A 64 7.23 31.37 0.48
C GLU A 64 7.84 32.12 -0.73
N ILE A 65 7.06 32.35 -1.80
CA ILE A 65 7.51 33.18 -2.94
C ILE A 65 7.76 34.63 -2.50
N GLU A 66 6.95 35.17 -1.59
CA GLU A 66 7.11 36.52 -1.06
C GLU A 66 8.34 36.64 -0.16
N ASP A 67 8.58 35.65 0.70
CA ASP A 67 9.80 35.53 1.52
C ASP A 67 11.06 35.37 0.64
N LEU A 68 10.98 34.62 -0.46
CA LEU A 68 12.09 34.49 -1.43
C LEU A 68 12.33 35.78 -2.22
N LYS A 69 11.28 36.55 -2.53
CA LYS A 69 11.44 37.86 -3.18
C LYS A 69 12.04 38.90 -2.23
N SER A 70 11.61 38.92 -0.96
CA SER A 70 12.16 39.84 0.03
C SER A 70 13.62 39.55 0.32
N THR A 71 14.01 38.28 0.48
CA THR A 71 15.42 37.88 0.65
C THR A 71 16.27 38.19 -0.58
N LYS A 72 15.72 38.10 -1.80
CA LYS A 72 16.41 38.52 -3.03
C LYS A 72 16.59 40.04 -3.10
N SER A 73 15.61 40.82 -2.66
CA SER A 73 15.72 42.29 -2.55
C SER A 73 16.81 42.66 -1.54
N LEU A 74 16.77 42.08 -0.34
CA LEU A 74 17.77 42.33 0.71
C LEU A 74 19.19 41.98 0.26
N LYS A 75 19.35 40.90 -0.52
CA LYS A 75 20.64 40.57 -1.14
C LYS A 75 21.07 41.59 -2.18
N ALA A 76 20.15 42.08 -3.02
CA ALA A 76 20.45 43.11 -4.02
C ALA A 76 20.87 44.43 -3.35
N ASP A 77 20.18 44.82 -2.27
CA ASP A 77 20.47 46.01 -1.50
C ASP A 77 21.86 45.89 -0.83
N LEU A 78 22.17 44.72 -0.24
CA LEU A 78 23.49 44.44 0.35
C LEU A 78 24.64 44.51 -0.68
N TYR A 79 24.43 44.02 -1.91
CA TYR A 79 25.42 44.15 -2.98
C TYR A 79 25.61 45.61 -3.44
N SER A 80 24.57 46.45 -3.37
CA SER A 80 24.71 47.88 -3.66
C SER A 80 25.45 48.66 -2.56
N GLU A 81 25.21 48.34 -1.28
CA GLU A 81 25.94 48.96 -0.15
C GLU A 81 27.43 48.59 -0.15
N ILE A 82 27.79 47.34 -0.48
CA ILE A 82 29.19 46.91 -0.59
C ILE A 82 29.91 47.63 -1.76
N ASP A 83 29.22 47.91 -2.87
CA ASP A 83 29.81 48.59 -4.04
C ASP A 83 29.98 50.11 -3.80
N GLU A 84 29.12 50.73 -2.98
CA GLU A 84 29.31 52.13 -2.53
C GLU A 84 30.46 52.26 -1.52
N ASP A 85 30.60 51.31 -0.58
CA ASP A 85 31.66 51.34 0.43
C ASP A 85 33.06 51.06 -0.15
N PHE A 86 33.14 50.32 -1.27
CA PHE A 86 34.38 50.14 -2.04
C PHE A 86 34.77 51.35 -2.91
N LYS A 87 33.80 52.21 -3.29
CA LYS A 87 34.07 53.46 -4.03
C LYS A 87 34.48 54.61 -3.10
N SER A 88 34.10 54.58 -1.81
CA SER A 88 34.38 55.64 -0.83
C SER A 88 35.74 55.50 -0.11
N LYS A 89 36.36 54.31 -0.10
CA LYS A 89 37.66 54.06 0.56
C LYS A 89 38.83 53.91 -0.44
N LYS A 90 39.13 54.97 -1.20
CA LYS A 90 40.45 55.17 -1.82
C LYS A 90 41.27 56.17 -1.01
N SER A 91 41.95 55.69 0.01
CA SER A 91 43.16 56.23 0.64
C SER A 91 43.25 55.62 2.03
N PHE A 92 44.21 54.73 2.28
CA PHE A 92 45.14 54.84 3.42
C PHE A 92 46.23 53.77 3.33
N LYS A 93 47.42 54.18 3.75
CA LYS A 93 48.73 53.58 3.53
C LYS A 93 48.90 52.19 4.16
N VAL A 94 49.69 51.36 3.47
CA VAL A 94 50.32 50.13 3.99
C VAL A 94 51.24 50.48 5.17
N VAL A 95 50.97 49.92 6.34
CA VAL A 95 51.93 49.83 7.45
C VAL A 95 51.98 48.38 7.93
N ARG A 96 53.18 47.81 7.88
CA ARG A 96 53.54 46.49 8.39
C ARG A 96 54.05 46.69 9.82
N PHE A 97 53.58 45.92 10.81
CA PHE A 97 54.41 45.14 11.77
C PHE A 97 53.60 44.53 12.94
N LYS A 98 53.86 43.22 13.15
CA LYS A 98 53.97 42.36 14.36
C LYS A 98 53.01 42.53 15.56
N LYS A 99 52.49 41.38 16.02
CA LYS A 99 52.18 41.14 17.45
C LYS A 99 52.88 39.87 17.98
N THR A 100 53.46 40.05 19.15
CA THR A 100 54.13 39.12 20.08
C THR A 100 53.13 38.39 21.00
N PRO A 101 53.56 37.41 21.82
CA PRO A 101 52.71 36.37 22.41
C PRO A 101 52.43 36.50 23.92
N SER A 102 51.69 35.51 24.44
CA SER A 102 51.58 34.99 25.82
C SER A 102 50.51 35.56 26.76
N TYR A 103 49.62 34.69 27.26
CA TYR A 103 49.64 34.06 28.60
C TYR A 103 48.74 32.79 28.54
N LEU A 104 49.28 31.57 28.75
CA LEU A 104 49.14 30.69 29.94
C LEU A 104 47.70 30.63 30.53
N SER A 105 47.07 29.49 30.84
CA SER A 105 47.47 28.09 31.12
C SER A 105 46.18 27.23 31.05
N SER A 106 46.12 26.06 30.40
CA SER A 106 46.34 24.69 30.96
C SER A 106 45.73 24.48 32.37
N VAL A 107 45.05 23.36 32.69
CA VAL A 107 45.52 21.97 32.54
C VAL A 107 44.37 20.95 32.50
N SER A 108 44.64 19.83 31.81
CA SER A 108 44.07 18.48 31.90
C SER A 108 44.30 17.84 33.29
N ASP A 109 43.88 16.64 33.69
CA ASP A 109 43.83 15.30 33.07
C ASP A 109 42.91 14.40 33.94
N ALA A 110 42.17 13.45 33.36
CA ALA A 110 42.44 12.01 33.34
C ALA A 110 42.53 11.33 34.73
N ASP A 111 41.65 10.34 34.97
CA ASP A 111 41.94 9.11 35.72
C ASP A 111 40.73 8.14 35.64
N TYR A 112 40.93 6.97 35.03
CA TYR A 112 39.95 5.89 34.92
C TYR A 112 40.64 4.55 35.20
N GLN A 113 40.63 4.15 36.48
CA GLN A 113 40.92 2.84 37.09
C GLN A 113 40.81 3.06 38.61
N SER A 114 40.28 2.20 39.49
CA SER A 114 39.84 0.81 39.48
C SER A 114 39.06 0.55 40.80
N ALA A 115 38.38 -0.61 40.87
CA ALA A 115 38.18 -1.45 42.05
C ALA A 115 37.23 -1.03 43.19
N TRP A 116 36.09 -1.75 43.26
CA TRP A 116 35.64 -2.50 44.43
C TRP A 116 35.00 -3.80 43.91
N SER A 117 35.00 -4.96 44.56
CA SER A 117 35.85 -5.66 45.53
C SER A 117 35.26 -7.08 45.60
N GLU A 118 36.08 -8.06 45.95
CA GLU A 118 35.80 -9.50 46.03
C GLU A 118 34.58 -9.86 46.92
N CYS A 119 33.92 -10.96 46.55
CA CYS A 119 33.31 -11.92 47.47
C CYS A 119 33.32 -13.32 46.80
N GLU A 120 34.35 -14.11 47.08
CA GLU A 120 34.31 -15.57 46.97
C GLU A 120 33.66 -16.16 48.23
N GLY A 121 32.91 -17.26 48.06
CA GLY A 121 32.69 -18.21 49.14
C GLY A 121 31.37 -18.98 49.08
N SER A 122 31.46 -20.25 48.62
CA SER A 122 30.60 -21.40 48.97
C SER A 122 29.12 -21.33 48.51
N THR A 123 28.51 -22.32 47.87
CA THR A 123 28.58 -23.78 48.00
C THR A 123 28.08 -24.40 46.69
N GLU A 124 28.74 -25.45 46.22
CA GLU A 124 28.20 -26.31 45.15
C GLU A 124 27.01 -27.11 45.69
N GLU A 125 25.81 -26.79 45.21
CA GLU A 125 24.70 -27.74 45.18
C GLU A 125 24.54 -28.24 43.75
N PHE A 126 25.18 -29.39 43.53
CA PHE A 126 24.98 -30.30 42.41
C PHE A 126 23.48 -30.70 42.36
N PHE A 127 22.71 -30.02 41.51
CA PHE A 127 21.35 -30.41 41.17
C PHE A 127 21.42 -31.52 40.13
N ASP A 128 21.17 -32.76 40.57
CA ASP A 128 21.04 -33.94 39.74
C ASP A 128 19.75 -33.78 38.90
N PHE A 129 19.89 -33.30 37.67
CA PHE A 129 18.79 -33.21 36.71
C PHE A 129 18.55 -34.62 36.16
N PRO A 130 17.37 -35.24 36.36
CA PRO A 130 17.10 -36.53 35.75
C PRO A 130 17.07 -36.35 34.22
N GLU A 131 18.07 -36.92 33.55
CA GLU A 131 18.05 -37.16 32.11
C GLU A 131 16.89 -38.11 31.80
N ASN A 132 15.67 -37.59 31.62
CA ASN A 132 14.56 -38.25 30.92
C ASN A 132 13.32 -37.36 30.69
N ASP A 133 13.46 -36.04 30.51
CA ASP A 133 12.34 -35.16 30.06
C ASP A 133 12.56 -34.49 28.70
N VAL A 134 13.79 -34.51 28.16
CA VAL A 134 14.12 -33.84 26.89
C VAL A 134 13.45 -34.50 25.67
N LEU A 135 13.14 -35.80 25.76
CA LEU A 135 12.47 -36.52 24.67
C LEU A 135 10.94 -36.31 24.66
N ALA A 136 10.31 -36.08 25.81
CA ALA A 136 8.86 -35.83 25.88
C ALA A 136 8.53 -34.42 25.39
N GLU A 137 9.30 -33.41 25.81
CA GLU A 137 9.14 -32.04 25.33
C GLU A 137 9.41 -31.90 23.81
N GLN A 138 10.37 -32.66 23.26
CA GLN A 138 10.63 -32.66 21.81
C GLN A 138 9.53 -33.35 20.98
N ILE A 139 8.83 -34.33 21.56
CA ILE A 139 7.72 -35.02 20.88
C ILE A 139 6.44 -34.15 20.91
N ASP A 140 6.15 -33.50 22.04
CA ASP A 140 5.01 -32.58 22.16
C ASP A 140 5.21 -31.30 21.33
N SER A 141 6.43 -30.75 21.26
CA SER A 141 6.73 -29.61 20.39
C SER A 141 6.59 -29.95 18.91
N ASN A 142 6.97 -31.18 18.51
CA ASN A 142 6.85 -31.64 17.13
C ASN A 142 5.39 -31.96 16.73
N SER A 143 4.56 -32.41 17.69
CA SER A 143 3.12 -32.61 17.47
C SER A 143 2.40 -31.28 17.25
N SER A 144 2.59 -30.32 18.17
CA SER A 144 1.96 -29.00 18.09
C SER A 144 2.42 -28.19 16.87
N ALA A 145 3.71 -28.26 16.51
CA ALA A 145 4.21 -27.63 15.30
C ALA A 145 3.60 -28.23 14.02
N LYS A 146 3.41 -29.55 13.99
CA LYS A 146 2.77 -30.22 12.85
C LYS A 146 1.29 -29.87 12.74
N GLU A 147 0.56 -29.83 13.85
CA GLU A 147 -0.84 -29.39 13.88
C GLU A 147 -1.00 -27.94 13.39
N ALA A 148 -0.07 -27.05 13.76
CA ALA A 148 -0.04 -25.67 13.28
C ALA A 148 0.22 -25.60 11.75
N ILE A 149 1.14 -26.42 11.23
CA ILE A 149 1.42 -26.50 9.79
C ILE A 149 0.18 -26.99 9.03
N ASP A 150 -0.42 -28.11 9.47
CA ASP A 150 -1.60 -28.68 8.82
C ASP A 150 -2.80 -27.70 8.85
N LEU A 151 -2.96 -26.95 9.95
CA LEU A 151 -3.95 -25.89 10.08
C LEU A 151 -3.69 -24.75 9.06
N PHE A 152 -2.45 -24.25 9.00
CA PHE A 152 -2.09 -23.14 8.13
C PHE A 152 -2.17 -23.52 6.65
N ASP A 153 -1.76 -24.72 6.27
CA ASP A 153 -1.90 -25.25 4.91
C ASP A 153 -3.37 -25.35 4.48
N LYS A 154 -4.24 -25.78 5.40
CA LYS A 154 -5.69 -25.80 5.17
C LYS A 154 -6.26 -24.40 5.01
N VAL A 155 -5.86 -23.46 5.85
CA VAL A 155 -6.26 -22.04 5.75
C VAL A 155 -5.79 -21.44 4.43
N ASP A 156 -4.55 -21.67 4.03
CA ASP A 156 -4.01 -21.14 2.78
C ASP A 156 -4.75 -21.69 1.56
N SER A 157 -5.08 -22.97 1.56
CA SER A 157 -5.91 -23.60 0.52
C SER A 157 -7.30 -22.97 0.41
N LEU A 158 -7.94 -22.66 1.54
CA LEU A 158 -9.24 -21.97 1.56
C LEU A 158 -9.12 -20.52 1.06
N LEU A 159 -8.02 -19.84 1.37
CA LEU A 159 -7.78 -18.45 0.94
C LEU A 159 -7.43 -18.31 -0.54
N GLU A 160 -7.21 -19.42 -1.25
CA GLU A 160 -7.09 -19.48 -2.71
C GLU A 160 -8.42 -19.82 -3.41
N GLY A 161 -9.46 -20.15 -2.63
CA GLY A 161 -10.76 -20.59 -3.11
C GLY A 161 -11.75 -19.46 -3.40
N SER A 162 -13.00 -19.67 -2.99
CA SER A 162 -14.16 -18.82 -3.24
C SER A 162 -14.51 -17.92 -2.05
N SER A 163 -15.51 -17.05 -2.21
CA SER A 163 -16.00 -16.17 -1.12
C SER A 163 -16.41 -16.92 0.13
N ASP A 164 -17.01 -18.11 -0.02
CA ASP A 164 -17.47 -18.92 1.10
C ASP A 164 -16.27 -19.49 1.86
N ASP A 165 -15.23 -19.90 1.12
CA ASP A 165 -13.99 -20.44 1.68
C ASP A 165 -13.25 -19.40 2.52
N TYR A 166 -13.29 -18.11 2.16
CA TYR A 166 -12.71 -17.04 2.97
C TYR A 166 -13.36 -16.92 4.35
N THR A 167 -14.68 -17.12 4.42
CA THR A 167 -15.43 -17.07 5.67
C THR A 167 -15.07 -18.28 6.54
N THR A 168 -15.01 -19.46 5.94
CA THR A 168 -14.56 -20.69 6.62
C THR A 168 -13.12 -20.58 7.12
N ALA A 169 -12.21 -19.98 6.33
CA ALA A 169 -10.84 -19.73 6.75
C ALA A 169 -10.78 -18.80 7.98
N PHE A 170 -11.58 -17.74 8.00
CA PHE A 170 -11.64 -16.81 9.12
C PHE A 170 -12.21 -17.46 10.39
N GLU A 171 -13.29 -18.25 10.27
CA GLU A 171 -13.88 -18.99 11.39
C GLU A 171 -12.88 -20.00 11.97
N LEU A 172 -12.19 -20.76 11.11
CA LEU A 172 -11.17 -21.71 11.52
C LEU A 172 -10.00 -21.06 12.26
N LEU A 173 -9.53 -19.88 11.79
CA LEU A 173 -8.51 -19.12 12.49
C LEU A 173 -9.01 -18.58 13.84
N LYS A 174 -10.28 -18.19 13.93
CA LYS A 174 -10.85 -17.67 15.17
C LYS A 174 -10.91 -18.74 16.27
N ASP A 175 -11.23 -19.98 15.91
CA ASP A 175 -11.30 -21.09 16.87
C ASP A 175 -9.94 -21.39 17.51
N HIS A 176 -8.83 -21.07 16.84
CA HIS A 176 -7.46 -21.26 17.33
C HIS A 176 -6.77 -19.97 17.80
N GLU A 177 -7.52 -18.89 18.06
CA GLU A 177 -6.96 -17.62 18.53
C GLU A 177 -6.24 -17.76 19.88
N SER A 178 -6.76 -18.60 20.79
CA SER A 178 -6.13 -18.85 22.09
C SER A 178 -4.79 -19.58 22.01
N GLU A 179 -4.57 -20.32 20.93
CA GLU A 179 -3.37 -21.15 20.73
C GLU A 179 -2.28 -20.38 19.97
N PHE A 180 -2.66 -19.67 18.90
CA PHE A 180 -1.70 -19.03 17.99
C PHE A 180 -1.77 -17.50 17.95
N GLY A 181 -2.52 -16.85 18.86
CA GLY A 181 -2.80 -15.41 18.83
C GLY A 181 -1.57 -14.48 18.87
N CYS A 182 -0.38 -14.98 19.22
CA CYS A 182 0.89 -14.24 19.16
C CYS A 182 1.85 -14.71 18.05
N ASN A 183 1.51 -15.76 17.31
CA ASN A 183 2.34 -16.31 16.24
C ASN A 183 2.20 -15.45 14.97
N VAL A 184 3.32 -14.99 14.40
CA VAL A 184 3.30 -14.19 13.16
C VAL A 184 2.59 -14.92 12.01
N GLU A 185 2.79 -16.24 11.89
CA GLU A 185 2.19 -17.08 10.84
C GLU A 185 0.67 -17.14 10.93
N TYR A 186 0.13 -17.06 12.14
CA TYR A 186 -1.29 -16.93 12.38
C TYR A 186 -1.78 -15.50 12.04
N LEU A 187 -1.09 -14.49 12.58
CA LEU A 187 -1.52 -13.09 12.52
C LEU A 187 -1.65 -12.56 11.09
N TRP A 188 -0.70 -12.86 10.21
CA TRP A 188 -0.79 -12.40 8.81
C TRP A 188 -1.89 -13.14 8.04
N ARG A 189 -2.18 -14.41 8.35
CA ARG A 189 -3.29 -15.17 7.75
C ARG A 189 -4.65 -14.63 8.19
N VAL A 190 -4.78 -14.18 9.44
CA VAL A 190 -5.98 -13.45 9.90
C VAL A 190 -6.14 -12.12 9.15
N ALA A 191 -5.04 -11.39 8.91
CA ALA A 191 -5.10 -10.18 8.09
C ALA A 191 -5.50 -10.47 6.64
N LYS A 192 -4.93 -11.51 6.03
CA LYS A 192 -5.25 -11.99 4.67
C LYS A 192 -6.73 -12.37 4.56
N SER A 193 -7.26 -13.16 5.50
CA SER A 193 -8.68 -13.55 5.50
C SER A 193 -9.60 -12.33 5.62
N CYS A 194 -9.34 -11.40 6.54
CA CYS A 194 -10.11 -10.15 6.63
C CYS A 194 -10.12 -9.39 5.30
N ARG A 195 -8.95 -9.31 4.64
CA ARG A 195 -8.80 -8.61 3.35
C ARG A 195 -9.53 -9.32 2.21
N MET A 196 -9.51 -10.65 2.15
CA MET A 196 -10.25 -11.43 1.15
C MET A 196 -11.76 -11.30 1.36
N SER A 197 -12.24 -11.41 2.60
CA SER A 197 -13.65 -11.19 2.95
C SER A 197 -14.11 -9.77 2.62
N ALA A 198 -13.28 -8.74 2.84
CA ALA A 198 -13.59 -7.37 2.46
C ALA A 198 -13.79 -7.19 0.95
N GLN A 199 -13.02 -7.91 0.12
CA GLN A 199 -13.13 -7.87 -1.33
C GLN A 199 -14.36 -8.57 -1.86
N ALA A 200 -14.77 -9.64 -1.19
CA ALA A 200 -15.95 -10.41 -1.55
C ALA A 200 -17.26 -9.77 -1.05
N SER A 201 -17.19 -8.94 0.00
CA SER A 201 -18.35 -8.23 0.54
C SER A 201 -18.95 -7.22 -0.44
N SER A 202 -20.26 -7.32 -0.67
CA SER A 202 -21.03 -6.32 -1.42
C SER A 202 -21.47 -5.13 -0.55
N ASP A 203 -21.44 -5.26 0.77
CA ASP A 203 -21.79 -4.18 1.70
C ASP A 203 -20.58 -3.28 1.96
N ALA A 204 -20.75 -1.98 1.69
CA ALA A 204 -19.71 -0.98 1.82
C ALA A 204 -19.30 -0.73 3.28
N ILE A 205 -20.23 -0.89 4.24
CA ILE A 205 -19.93 -0.73 5.66
C ILE A 205 -19.05 -1.88 6.12
N THR A 206 -19.48 -3.12 5.86
CA THR A 206 -18.73 -4.34 6.16
C THR A 206 -17.36 -4.35 5.47
N GLN A 207 -17.29 -3.94 4.20
CA GLN A 207 -16.03 -3.82 3.47
C GLN A 207 -15.05 -2.86 4.15
N LYS A 208 -15.53 -1.68 4.58
CA LYS A 208 -14.71 -0.70 5.30
C LYS A 208 -14.22 -1.28 6.63
N GLU A 209 -15.11 -1.84 7.44
CA GLU A 209 -14.77 -2.41 8.74
C GLU A 209 -13.74 -3.54 8.63
N LEU A 210 -13.93 -4.48 7.69
CA LEU A 210 -13.00 -5.57 7.44
C LEU A 210 -11.64 -5.06 6.93
N SER A 211 -11.63 -4.01 6.11
CA SER A 211 -10.38 -3.41 5.62
C SER A 211 -9.55 -2.82 6.76
N PHE A 212 -10.18 -2.13 7.72
CA PHE A 212 -9.47 -1.62 8.90
C PHE A 212 -9.05 -2.74 9.85
N LYS A 213 -9.89 -3.76 10.06
CA LYS A 213 -9.51 -4.96 10.82
C LYS A 213 -8.28 -5.66 10.24
N ALA A 214 -8.20 -5.79 8.91
CA ALA A 214 -7.04 -6.37 8.24
C ALA A 214 -5.75 -5.60 8.55
N VAL A 215 -5.80 -4.25 8.56
CA VAL A 215 -4.66 -3.41 8.94
C VAL A 215 -4.25 -3.64 10.40
N ASP A 216 -5.20 -3.74 11.32
CA ASP A 216 -4.89 -3.95 12.74
C ASP A 216 -4.25 -5.32 12.98
N TRP A 217 -4.74 -6.38 12.35
CA TRP A 217 -4.12 -7.71 12.41
C TRP A 217 -2.73 -7.73 11.77
N ALA A 218 -2.57 -7.11 10.60
CA ALA A 218 -1.25 -7.04 9.95
C ALA A 218 -0.24 -6.22 10.76
N ARG A 219 -0.70 -5.19 11.49
CA ARG A 219 0.16 -4.43 12.42
C ARG A 219 0.61 -5.29 13.59
N ARG A 220 -0.26 -6.17 14.11
CA ARG A 220 0.13 -7.16 15.14
C ARG A 220 1.14 -8.16 14.59
N ALA A 221 0.96 -8.63 13.35
CA ALA A 221 1.92 -9.53 12.69
C ALA A 221 3.32 -8.88 12.61
N LEU A 222 3.40 -7.62 12.20
CA LEU A 222 4.66 -6.86 12.18
C LEU A 222 5.26 -6.61 13.57
N ALA A 223 4.43 -6.47 14.60
CA ALA A 223 4.91 -6.33 15.97
C ALA A 223 5.45 -7.65 16.54
N ALA A 224 4.94 -8.79 16.06
CA ALA A 224 5.42 -10.12 16.43
C ALA A 224 6.74 -10.45 15.73
N ASP A 225 6.82 -10.23 14.42
CA ASP A 225 8.06 -10.39 13.65
C ASP A 225 8.05 -9.46 12.43
N ASP A 226 8.88 -8.42 12.49
CA ASP A 226 9.02 -7.44 11.42
C ASP A 226 9.90 -7.94 10.26
N SER A 227 10.61 -9.06 10.43
CA SER A 227 11.48 -9.70 9.45
C SER A 227 10.76 -10.77 8.62
N ASN A 228 9.48 -11.02 8.90
CA ASN A 228 8.63 -11.91 8.12
C ASN A 228 8.14 -11.24 6.83
N ALA A 229 8.36 -11.88 5.68
CA ALA A 229 7.99 -11.33 4.37
C ALA A 229 6.46 -11.20 4.20
N GLU A 230 5.70 -12.19 4.66
CA GLU A 230 4.23 -12.19 4.56
C GLU A 230 3.61 -11.11 5.46
N ALA A 231 4.14 -10.92 6.68
CA ALA A 231 3.68 -9.85 7.56
C ALA A 231 3.85 -8.46 6.92
N ASN A 232 5.02 -8.19 6.31
CA ASN A 232 5.27 -6.94 5.58
C ASN A 232 4.36 -6.80 4.35
N LYS A 233 4.19 -7.87 3.58
CA LYS A 233 3.33 -7.92 2.40
C LYS A 233 1.88 -7.61 2.76
N TRP A 234 1.29 -8.36 3.69
CA TRP A 234 -0.13 -8.22 4.05
C TRP A 234 -0.41 -6.93 4.79
N PHE A 235 0.56 -6.37 5.50
CA PHE A 235 0.45 -5.00 6.02
C PHE A 235 0.32 -3.98 4.89
N ALA A 236 1.20 -4.03 3.90
CA ALA A 236 1.15 -3.12 2.75
C ALA A 236 -0.17 -3.29 1.96
N ILE A 237 -0.56 -4.53 1.64
CA ILE A 237 -1.82 -4.81 0.91
C ILE A 237 -3.04 -4.27 1.67
N SER A 238 -3.11 -4.52 2.99
CA SER A 238 -4.22 -4.06 3.83
C SER A 238 -4.25 -2.54 3.92
N LEU A 239 -3.08 -1.90 4.05
CA LEU A 239 -2.96 -0.45 4.08
C LEU A 239 -3.45 0.18 2.77
N GLY A 240 -3.05 -0.39 1.63
CA GLY A 240 -3.53 0.02 0.30
C GLY A 240 -5.04 -0.10 0.13
N ALA A 241 -5.65 -1.15 0.69
CA ALA A 241 -7.10 -1.34 0.65
C ALA A 241 -7.89 -0.27 1.41
N THR A 242 -7.31 0.29 2.48
CA THR A 242 -7.95 1.39 3.24
C THR A 242 -7.87 2.75 2.56
N SER A 243 -7.10 2.88 1.48
CA SER A 243 -6.86 4.17 0.81
C SER A 243 -8.14 4.89 0.40
N CYS A 244 -9.17 4.18 -0.06
CA CYS A 244 -10.46 4.76 -0.44
C CYS A 244 -11.21 5.47 0.70
N TYR A 245 -10.82 5.21 1.96
CA TYR A 245 -11.44 5.79 3.15
C TYR A 245 -10.58 6.86 3.82
N CYS A 246 -9.39 7.13 3.28
CA CYS A 246 -8.41 8.04 3.84
C CYS A 246 -8.43 9.40 3.13
N SER A 247 -8.11 10.46 3.87
CA SER A 247 -7.83 11.78 3.31
C SER A 247 -6.60 11.74 2.39
N VAL A 248 -6.42 12.74 1.52
CA VAL A 248 -5.25 12.83 0.63
C VAL A 248 -3.93 12.77 1.41
N SER A 249 -3.83 13.48 2.54
CA SER A 249 -2.63 13.46 3.39
C SER A 249 -2.33 12.07 3.94
N GLU A 250 -3.37 11.35 4.39
CA GLU A 250 -3.24 9.97 4.87
C GLU A 250 -2.88 9.01 3.74
N LYS A 251 -3.47 9.14 2.55
CA LYS A 251 -3.12 8.35 1.37
C LYS A 251 -1.63 8.48 1.04
N ILE A 252 -1.09 9.70 1.08
CA ILE A 252 0.34 9.90 0.83
C ILE A 252 1.20 9.26 1.93
N ARG A 253 0.84 9.44 3.21
CA ARG A 253 1.53 8.78 4.34
C ARG A 253 1.52 7.26 4.19
N ASN A 254 0.35 6.72 3.84
CA ASN A 254 0.14 5.30 3.63
C ASN A 254 0.92 4.80 2.42
N GLY A 255 1.07 5.58 1.35
CA GLY A 255 1.91 5.26 0.21
C GLY A 255 3.39 5.13 0.57
N VAL A 256 3.92 6.00 1.43
CA VAL A 256 5.31 5.90 1.93
C VAL A 256 5.50 4.62 2.75
N LEU A 257 4.57 4.32 3.65
CA LEU A 257 4.60 3.08 4.44
C LEU A 257 4.45 1.85 3.55
N PHE A 258 3.53 1.87 2.59
CA PHE A 258 3.33 0.81 1.61
C PHE A 258 4.64 0.46 0.92
N LYS A 259 5.31 1.47 0.33
CA LYS A 259 6.58 1.25 -0.37
C LYS A 259 7.64 0.66 0.56
N LYS A 260 7.80 1.23 1.77
CA LYS A 260 8.78 0.75 2.76
C LYS A 260 8.61 -0.74 3.06
N HIS A 261 7.37 -1.18 3.31
CA HIS A 261 7.10 -2.57 3.66
C HIS A 261 7.18 -3.52 2.47
N ILE A 262 6.79 -3.06 1.26
CA ILE A 262 7.00 -3.85 0.04
C ILE A 262 8.49 -4.02 -0.27
N ASP A 263 9.29 -2.96 -0.16
CA ASP A 263 10.75 -3.04 -0.36
C ASP A 263 11.37 -4.04 0.64
N LYS A 264 11.02 -3.95 1.92
CA LYS A 264 11.49 -4.90 2.95
C LYS A 264 11.05 -6.34 2.63
N ALA A 265 9.80 -6.55 2.22
CA ALA A 265 9.31 -7.87 1.85
C ALA A 265 10.08 -8.45 0.63
N ILE A 266 10.44 -7.61 -0.35
CA ILE A 266 11.23 -8.02 -1.53
C ILE A 266 12.66 -8.38 -1.14
N GLU A 267 13.27 -7.65 -0.20
CA GLU A 267 14.59 -7.99 0.33
C GLU A 267 14.62 -9.39 0.96
N ILE A 268 13.52 -9.79 1.62
CA ILE A 268 13.39 -11.10 2.27
C ILE A 268 12.97 -12.19 1.27
N SER A 269 12.00 -11.91 0.39
CA SER A 269 11.43 -12.86 -0.58
C SER A 269 11.48 -12.30 -2.01
N PRO A 270 12.65 -12.28 -2.65
CA PRO A 270 12.83 -11.65 -3.97
C PRO A 270 12.14 -12.41 -5.11
N SER A 271 11.79 -13.68 -4.92
CA SER A 271 11.12 -14.52 -5.91
C SER A 271 9.60 -14.37 -5.91
N ASP A 272 9.03 -13.58 -4.99
CA ASP A 272 7.60 -13.38 -4.90
C ASP A 272 7.08 -12.48 -6.02
N TYR A 273 6.34 -13.06 -6.96
CA TYR A 273 5.79 -12.32 -8.09
C TYR A 273 4.83 -11.19 -7.65
N LEU A 274 4.03 -11.42 -6.61
CA LEU A 274 3.02 -10.47 -6.15
C LEU A 274 3.68 -9.21 -5.57
N LEU A 275 4.80 -9.35 -4.87
CA LEU A 275 5.56 -8.19 -4.37
C LEU A 275 6.05 -7.29 -5.49
N HIS A 276 6.58 -7.85 -6.58
CA HIS A 276 7.02 -7.07 -7.74
C HIS A 276 5.84 -6.42 -8.46
N HIS A 277 4.70 -7.11 -8.56
CA HIS A 277 3.48 -6.51 -9.09
C HIS A 277 3.00 -5.33 -8.24
N LEU A 278 2.98 -5.46 -6.92
CA LEU A 278 2.57 -4.40 -5.99
C LEU A 278 3.51 -3.19 -6.08
N LEU A 279 4.82 -3.42 -6.19
CA LEU A 279 5.79 -2.35 -6.43
C LEU A 279 5.59 -1.68 -7.79
N GLY A 280 5.29 -2.47 -8.84
CA GLY A 280 4.93 -1.94 -10.16
C GLY A 280 3.68 -1.06 -10.12
N ARG A 281 2.62 -1.50 -9.41
CA ARG A 281 1.41 -0.69 -9.19
C ARG A 281 1.74 0.61 -8.48
N PHE A 282 2.55 0.56 -7.43
CA PHE A 282 2.99 1.76 -6.73
C PHE A 282 3.70 2.73 -7.67
N SER A 283 4.69 2.28 -8.44
CA SER A 283 5.41 3.11 -9.41
C SER A 283 4.49 3.68 -10.49
N PHE A 284 3.53 2.90 -10.99
CA PHE A 284 2.55 3.33 -11.99
C PHE A 284 1.65 4.44 -11.46
N GLU A 285 1.09 4.27 -10.25
CA GLU A 285 0.23 5.27 -9.62
C GLU A 285 1.01 6.56 -9.32
N VAL A 286 2.24 6.44 -8.80
CA VAL A 286 3.12 7.59 -8.53
C VAL A 286 3.45 8.37 -9.81
N SER A 287 3.70 7.66 -10.92
CA SER A 287 3.94 8.29 -12.22
C SER A 287 2.72 9.07 -12.71
N SER A 288 1.53 8.56 -12.40
CA SER A 288 0.22 9.11 -12.80
C SER A 288 -0.27 10.25 -11.89
N LEU A 289 0.41 10.54 -10.77
CA LEU A 289 0.05 11.66 -9.88
C LEU A 289 0.04 12.99 -10.63
N SER A 290 -0.88 13.88 -10.26
CA SER A 290 -0.89 15.25 -10.75
C SER A 290 0.27 16.06 -10.18
N TRP A 291 0.62 17.17 -10.83
CA TRP A 291 1.63 18.12 -10.31
C TRP A 291 1.29 18.64 -8.90
N ILE A 292 -0.01 18.79 -8.60
CA ILE A 292 -0.48 19.26 -7.29
C ILE A 292 -0.27 18.18 -6.23
N GLU A 293 -0.68 16.93 -6.49
CA GLU A 293 -0.47 15.81 -5.57
C GLU A 293 1.02 15.59 -5.28
N ARG A 294 1.88 15.71 -6.30
CA ARG A 294 3.34 15.70 -6.13
C ARG A 294 3.81 16.85 -5.22
N LYS A 295 3.29 18.06 -5.36
CA LYS A 295 3.68 19.14 -4.44
C LYS A 295 3.26 18.91 -2.99
N VAL A 296 2.03 18.44 -2.77
CA VAL A 296 1.54 18.13 -1.41
C VAL A 296 2.39 17.03 -0.77
N ALA A 297 2.70 15.99 -1.54
CA ALA A 297 3.49 14.89 -1.04
C ALA A 297 4.97 15.28 -0.76
N THR A 298 5.58 16.17 -1.57
CA THR A 298 6.94 16.67 -1.31
C THR A 298 6.97 17.55 -0.06
N ALA A 299 5.96 18.40 0.13
CA ALA A 299 5.86 19.24 1.32
C ALA A 299 5.71 18.42 2.62
N LEU A 300 4.97 17.31 2.58
CA LEU A 300 4.73 16.46 3.74
C LEU A 300 5.86 15.48 4.04
N PHE A 301 6.57 14.96 3.02
CA PHE A 301 7.49 13.83 3.17
C PHE A 301 8.94 14.13 2.73
N LYS A 302 9.25 15.38 2.36
CA LYS A 302 10.53 15.88 1.82
C LYS A 302 10.95 15.26 0.48
N ASP A 303 10.95 13.94 0.38
CA ASP A 303 11.26 13.17 -0.82
C ASP A 303 10.13 12.17 -1.09
N ILE A 304 9.38 12.39 -2.18
CA ILE A 304 8.47 11.36 -2.68
C ILE A 304 9.32 10.37 -3.48
N PRO A 305 9.05 9.06 -3.37
CA PRO A 305 9.56 8.12 -4.36
C PRO A 305 9.23 8.64 -5.76
N ASN A 306 10.23 8.92 -6.58
CA ASN A 306 9.98 9.16 -8.00
C ASN A 306 9.60 7.81 -8.62
N GLY A 307 8.44 7.76 -9.26
CA GLY A 307 7.97 6.59 -10.00
C GLY A 307 7.86 6.96 -11.47
N SER A 308 8.48 6.15 -12.33
CA SER A 308 8.33 6.25 -13.78
C SER A 308 7.51 5.08 -14.33
N VAL A 309 6.90 5.30 -15.49
CA VAL A 309 6.16 4.25 -16.22
C VAL A 309 7.11 3.11 -16.62
N GLN A 310 8.36 3.42 -16.95
CA GLN A 310 9.39 2.45 -17.30
C GLN A 310 9.78 1.58 -16.11
N GLU A 311 9.93 2.16 -14.92
CA GLU A 311 10.16 1.38 -13.70
C GLU A 311 8.97 0.47 -13.42
N ALA A 312 7.73 0.99 -13.50
CA ALA A 312 6.53 0.18 -13.31
C ALA A 312 6.50 -1.02 -14.27
N LEU A 313 6.72 -0.77 -15.57
CA LEU A 313 6.79 -1.80 -16.59
C LEU A 313 7.85 -2.87 -16.27
N SER A 314 9.05 -2.45 -15.85
CA SER A 314 10.12 -3.38 -15.49
C SER A 314 9.73 -4.32 -14.34
N LYS A 315 8.98 -3.81 -13.35
CA LYS A 315 8.50 -4.59 -12.21
C LYS A 315 7.38 -5.55 -12.59
N PHE A 316 6.44 -5.12 -13.44
CA PHE A 316 5.39 -6.01 -13.93
C PHE A 316 5.94 -7.14 -14.81
N MET A 317 6.93 -6.83 -15.66
CA MET A 317 7.63 -7.85 -16.46
C MET A 317 8.40 -8.85 -15.59
N LEU A 318 9.00 -8.38 -14.49
CA LEU A 318 9.64 -9.26 -13.51
C LEU A 318 8.61 -10.16 -12.79
N SER A 319 7.48 -9.60 -12.37
CA SER A 319 6.35 -10.38 -11.82
C SER A 319 5.89 -11.45 -12.81
N GLU A 320 5.72 -11.10 -14.09
CA GLU A 320 5.29 -12.06 -15.12
C GLU A 320 6.31 -13.19 -15.30
N LYS A 321 7.61 -12.88 -15.25
CA LYS A 321 8.68 -13.88 -15.36
C LYS A 321 8.72 -14.83 -14.16
N LEU A 322 8.40 -14.35 -12.96
CA LEU A 322 8.43 -15.14 -11.73
C LEU A 322 7.21 -16.04 -11.57
N ARG A 323 6.09 -15.69 -12.20
CA ARG A 323 4.85 -16.46 -12.11
C ARG A 323 4.78 -17.51 -13.23
N SER A 324 4.45 -18.75 -12.87
CA SER A 324 4.30 -19.86 -13.83
C SER A 324 2.99 -19.79 -14.63
N GLU A 325 1.93 -19.24 -14.02
CA GLU A 325 0.60 -19.18 -14.62
C GLU A 325 0.29 -17.78 -15.15
N PRO A 326 -0.43 -17.66 -16.29
CA PRO A 326 -0.86 -16.37 -16.82
C PRO A 326 -1.69 -15.58 -15.80
N TRP A 327 -1.36 -14.30 -15.62
CA TRP A 327 -2.09 -13.43 -14.69
C TRP A 327 -2.67 -12.19 -15.38
N LYS A 328 -4.00 -12.13 -15.40
CA LYS A 328 -4.76 -11.10 -16.12
C LYS A 328 -4.50 -9.70 -15.60
N THR A 329 -4.56 -9.50 -14.29
CA THR A 329 -4.33 -8.18 -13.70
C THR A 329 -2.93 -7.67 -14.01
N ASN A 330 -1.90 -8.52 -13.92
CA ASN A 330 -0.54 -8.12 -14.27
C ASN A 330 -0.42 -7.75 -15.76
N SER A 331 -0.97 -8.58 -16.65
CA SER A 331 -0.98 -8.32 -18.09
C SER A 331 -1.70 -7.01 -18.46
N LEU A 332 -2.81 -6.68 -17.78
CA LEU A 332 -3.49 -5.40 -17.93
C LEU A 332 -2.57 -4.22 -17.57
N TYR A 333 -1.85 -4.29 -16.44
CA TYR A 333 -0.94 -3.21 -16.06
C TYR A 333 0.26 -3.07 -17.00
N ILE A 334 0.77 -4.18 -17.55
CA ILE A 334 1.79 -4.16 -18.61
C ILE A 334 1.25 -3.41 -19.84
N ALA A 335 0.03 -3.75 -20.29
CA ALA A 335 -0.61 -3.05 -21.41
C ALA A 335 -0.80 -1.55 -21.12
N LYS A 336 -1.24 -1.17 -19.91
CA LYS A 336 -1.40 0.23 -19.49
C LYS A 336 -0.07 1.01 -19.54
N CYS A 337 1.03 0.37 -19.14
CA CYS A 337 2.36 0.97 -19.24
C CYS A 337 2.73 1.25 -20.70
N PHE A 338 2.58 0.26 -21.60
CA PHE A 338 2.86 0.44 -23.02
C PHE A 338 1.97 1.53 -23.66
N ILE A 339 0.70 1.64 -23.26
CA ILE A 339 -0.20 2.72 -23.71
C ILE A 339 0.34 4.08 -23.28
N GLN A 340 0.78 4.24 -22.03
CA GLN A 340 1.34 5.50 -21.54
C GLN A 340 2.68 5.85 -22.21
N LEU A 341 3.45 4.86 -22.64
CA LEU A 341 4.68 5.04 -23.42
C LEU A 341 4.42 5.31 -24.92
N GLY A 342 3.18 5.19 -25.39
CA GLY A 342 2.82 5.35 -26.80
C GLY A 342 3.12 4.11 -27.67
N GLU A 343 3.49 2.99 -27.06
CA GLU A 343 3.82 1.73 -27.75
C GLU A 343 2.57 0.86 -27.94
N TYR A 344 1.62 1.33 -28.74
CA TYR A 344 0.28 0.71 -28.87
C TYR A 344 0.30 -0.72 -29.42
N ALA A 345 1.27 -1.08 -30.26
CA ALA A 345 1.41 -2.45 -30.78
C ALA A 345 1.73 -3.45 -29.66
N GLN A 346 2.64 -3.10 -28.74
CA GLN A 346 2.96 -3.91 -27.58
C GLN A 346 1.80 -3.96 -26.60
N ALA A 347 1.12 -2.83 -26.39
CA ALA A 347 -0.08 -2.80 -25.56
C ALA A 347 -1.15 -3.79 -26.06
N MET A 348 -1.44 -3.78 -27.37
CA MET A 348 -2.41 -4.71 -27.96
C MET A 348 -1.97 -6.17 -27.88
N HIS A 349 -0.67 -6.45 -27.98
CA HIS A 349 -0.14 -7.81 -27.77
C HIS A 349 -0.50 -8.32 -26.36
N TRP A 350 -0.24 -7.52 -25.33
CA TRP A 350 -0.56 -7.89 -23.94
C TRP A 350 -2.06 -7.97 -23.67
N ILE A 351 -2.87 -7.09 -24.27
CA ILE A 351 -4.34 -7.16 -24.17
C ILE A 351 -4.84 -8.50 -24.75
N ASN A 352 -4.34 -8.90 -25.92
CA ASN A 352 -4.75 -10.14 -26.58
C ASN A 352 -4.31 -11.40 -25.81
N ILE A 353 -3.20 -11.34 -25.07
CA ILE A 353 -2.78 -12.41 -24.15
C ILE A 353 -3.69 -12.46 -22.91
N ALA A 354 -4.13 -11.30 -22.42
CA ALA A 354 -4.87 -11.20 -21.16
C ALA A 354 -6.36 -11.58 -21.29
N LEU A 355 -7.00 -11.24 -22.42
CA LEU A 355 -8.44 -11.45 -22.65
C LEU A 355 -8.91 -12.92 -22.55
N PRO A 356 -8.13 -13.92 -23.01
CA PRO A 356 -8.50 -15.34 -22.88
C PRO A 356 -8.35 -15.91 -21.47
N ILE A 357 -7.67 -15.21 -20.54
CA ILE A 357 -7.43 -15.71 -19.19
C ILE A 357 -8.78 -15.79 -18.43
N PRO A 358 -9.14 -16.91 -17.77
CA PRO A 358 -10.41 -17.05 -17.04
C PRO A 358 -10.62 -15.99 -15.96
N VAL A 359 -11.86 -15.55 -15.75
CA VAL A 359 -12.24 -14.61 -14.67
C VAL A 359 -12.62 -15.42 -13.43
N VAL A 360 -11.76 -15.43 -12.43
CA VAL A 360 -11.98 -16.19 -11.17
C VAL A 360 -12.34 -15.24 -10.04
N THR A 361 -11.57 -14.17 -9.87
CA THR A 361 -11.73 -13.23 -8.75
C THR A 361 -12.53 -11.98 -9.14
N PRO A 362 -13.05 -11.21 -8.16
CA PRO A 362 -13.63 -9.89 -8.44
C PRO A 362 -12.64 -8.93 -9.11
N GLU A 363 -11.35 -9.03 -8.80
CA GLU A 363 -10.30 -8.22 -9.44
C GLU A 363 -10.07 -8.61 -10.90
N ASP A 364 -10.17 -9.91 -11.24
CA ASP A 364 -10.14 -10.36 -12.62
C ASP A 364 -11.30 -9.79 -13.42
N ARG A 365 -12.48 -9.66 -12.82
CA ARG A 365 -13.67 -9.08 -13.48
C ARG A 365 -13.43 -7.61 -13.83
N LEU A 366 -12.94 -6.83 -12.87
CA LEU A 366 -12.56 -5.43 -13.12
C LEU A 366 -11.49 -5.33 -14.20
N SER A 367 -10.50 -6.23 -14.15
CA SER A 367 -9.43 -6.28 -15.14
C SER A 367 -9.95 -6.64 -16.53
N GLN A 368 -10.90 -7.57 -16.63
CA GLN A 368 -11.54 -7.97 -17.89
C GLN A 368 -12.31 -6.80 -18.52
N ASP A 369 -13.10 -6.09 -17.73
CA ASP A 369 -13.88 -4.95 -18.22
C ASP A 369 -12.97 -3.84 -18.76
N GLU A 370 -11.86 -3.55 -18.06
CA GLU A 370 -10.87 -2.57 -18.52
C GLU A 370 -10.14 -3.04 -19.79
N LEU A 371 -9.73 -4.32 -19.87
CA LEU A 371 -9.11 -4.89 -21.07
C LEU A 371 -10.01 -4.80 -22.30
N VAL A 372 -11.30 -5.11 -22.16
CA VAL A 372 -12.27 -5.00 -23.26
C VAL A 372 -12.41 -3.54 -23.72
N ALA A 373 -12.49 -2.60 -22.77
CA ALA A 373 -12.57 -1.17 -23.08
C ALA A 373 -11.31 -0.66 -23.82
N LEU A 374 -10.11 -1.07 -23.35
CA LEU A 374 -8.85 -0.70 -23.98
C LEU A 374 -8.71 -1.34 -25.37
N SER A 375 -9.09 -2.61 -25.52
CA SER A 375 -9.11 -3.29 -26.81
C SER A 375 -9.99 -2.54 -27.80
N ALA A 376 -11.20 -2.13 -27.41
CA ALA A 376 -12.09 -1.38 -28.30
C ALA A 376 -11.50 -0.02 -28.73
N LYS A 377 -10.75 0.63 -27.83
CA LYS A 377 -10.17 1.95 -28.06
C LYS A 377 -8.92 1.94 -28.96
N TYR A 378 -8.09 0.90 -28.88
CA TYR A 378 -6.77 0.86 -29.54
C TYR A 378 -6.68 -0.14 -30.70
N ASN A 379 -7.76 -0.86 -31.02
CA ASN A 379 -7.84 -1.79 -32.15
C ASN A 379 -8.21 -1.09 -33.48
N SER A 380 -7.85 0.18 -33.65
CA SER A 380 -8.17 1.02 -34.82
C SER A 380 -6.96 1.34 -35.69
#